data_AF-A0A3N8ADR9-F1
#
_entry.id   AF-A0A3N8ADR9-F1
#
_cell.length_a   1.000
_cell.length_b   1.000
_cell.length_c   1.000
_cell.angle_alpha   90.00
_cell.angle_beta   90.00
_cell.angle_gamma   90.00
#
_symmetry.space_group_name_H-M   'P 1'
#
loop_
_entity.id
_entity.type
_entity.pdbx_description
1 polymer ?
#
loop_
_entity_poly.entity_id
_entity_poly.type
_entity_poly.pdbx_seq_one_letter_code
_entity_poly.pdbx_strand_id
1 'polypeptide(L)'
;MASITNRSRFFVSVRQRDDLHREFSFHRLTDAKAYHTELVAQKLKPRLGQYEDTIEIRIRQKGWPTVNYTAGSIAEAEKTVQKIEEERSRGLFRDYTKAHQVTFVDLIRPFDTKFSTVRMETPRIWATSCLFSGMKAAVLILQFPSSDDGQVKRARFISQVLSKTMSKHCTESAAAASGAG
;
A
#
# COMPACT_ATOMS: atom_id res chain seq x y z
N MET A 1 19.07 -3.32 -22.32
CA MET A 1 19.72 -4.59 -21.96
C MET A 1 19.08 -5.13 -20.71
N ALA A 2 18.59 -6.36 -20.76
CA ALA A 2 18.11 -7.09 -19.58
C ALA A 2 19.26 -7.97 -19.07
N SER A 3 19.55 -7.91 -17.77
CA SER A 3 20.50 -8.79 -17.10
C SER A 3 19.74 -9.72 -16.17
N ILE A 4 19.90 -11.03 -16.36
CA ILE A 4 19.36 -12.07 -15.49
C ILE A 4 20.51 -12.59 -14.63
N THR A 5 20.35 -12.60 -13.31
CA THR A 5 21.38 -13.03 -12.37
C THR A 5 20.76 -13.93 -11.31
N ASN A 6 21.30 -15.14 -11.18
CA ASN A 6 20.89 -16.07 -10.14
C ASN A 6 21.46 -15.63 -8.78
N ARG A 7 20.57 -15.27 -7.84
CA ARG A 7 20.91 -14.82 -6.48
C ARG A 7 20.48 -15.83 -5.42
N SER A 8 20.26 -17.07 -5.83
CA SER A 8 19.91 -18.16 -4.94
C SER A 8 21.08 -18.55 -4.02
N ARG A 9 20.75 -19.40 -3.04
CA ARG A 9 21.71 -19.98 -2.11
C ARG A 9 22.61 -21.01 -2.81
N PHE A 10 23.83 -21.12 -2.31
CA PHE A 10 24.73 -22.23 -2.63
C PHE A 10 24.49 -23.37 -1.65
N PHE A 11 24.73 -24.59 -2.10
CA PHE A 11 24.74 -25.75 -1.23
C PHE A 11 25.97 -26.61 -1.48
N VAL A 12 26.45 -27.22 -0.42
CA VAL A 12 27.49 -28.26 -0.47
C VAL A 12 26.87 -29.53 0.09
N SER A 13 26.84 -30.58 -0.72
CA SER A 13 26.31 -31.88 -0.31
C SER A 13 27.33 -32.99 -0.58
N VAL A 14 27.38 -33.99 0.31
CA VAL A 14 28.20 -35.18 0.14
C VAL A 14 27.27 -36.36 -0.11
N ARG A 15 27.58 -37.20 -1.09
CA ARG A 15 26.78 -38.39 -1.39
C ARG A 15 26.70 -39.28 -0.13
N GLN A 16 25.48 -39.64 0.28
CA GLN A 16 25.17 -40.50 1.44
C GLN A 16 25.47 -39.91 2.84
N ARG A 17 25.77 -38.61 2.95
CA ARG A 17 25.95 -37.96 4.26
C ARG A 17 25.20 -36.64 4.31
N ASP A 18 23.99 -36.70 4.84
CA ASP A 18 23.12 -35.53 5.00
C ASP A 18 23.58 -34.63 6.16
N ASP A 19 24.32 -35.18 7.13
CA ASP A 19 24.90 -34.44 8.26
C ASP A 19 25.89 -33.36 7.82
N LEU A 20 26.51 -33.53 6.65
CA LEU A 20 27.48 -32.60 6.06
C LEU A 20 26.84 -31.66 5.03
N HIS A 21 25.51 -31.68 4.90
CA HIS A 21 24.78 -30.75 4.05
C HIS A 21 24.82 -29.35 4.67
N ARG A 22 25.33 -28.37 3.91
CA ARG A 22 25.33 -26.97 4.33
C ARG A 22 24.90 -26.06 3.21
N GLU A 23 24.06 -25.10 3.57
CA GLU A 23 23.60 -24.03 2.70
C GLU A 23 24.33 -22.73 3.04
N PHE A 24 24.66 -21.97 2.00
CA PHE A 24 25.33 -20.69 2.10
C PHE A 24 24.55 -19.63 1.32
N SER A 25 24.44 -18.42 1.87
CA SER A 25 23.85 -17.30 1.15
C SER A 25 24.68 -16.93 -0.10
N PHE A 26 24.05 -16.31 -1.09
CA PHE A 26 24.70 -15.88 -2.35
C PHE A 26 25.98 -15.05 -2.14
N HIS A 27 26.02 -14.21 -1.11
CA HIS A 27 27.18 -13.36 -0.82
C HIS A 27 28.39 -14.12 -0.24
N ARG A 28 28.21 -15.36 0.23
CA ARG A 28 29.23 -16.17 0.93
C ARG A 28 29.77 -17.30 0.05
N LEU A 29 30.03 -17.00 -1.22
CA LEU A 29 30.60 -17.96 -2.17
C LEU A 29 32.02 -18.40 -1.77
N THR A 30 32.81 -17.50 -1.18
CA THR A 30 34.15 -17.79 -0.65
C THR A 30 34.09 -18.88 0.42
N ASP A 31 33.13 -18.77 1.33
CA ASP A 31 32.99 -19.68 2.46
C ASP A 31 32.52 -21.06 2.00
N ALA A 32 31.60 -21.11 1.02
CA ALA A 32 31.16 -22.35 0.41
C ALA A 32 32.31 -23.10 -0.27
N LYS A 33 33.22 -22.37 -0.94
CA LYS A 33 34.42 -22.94 -1.55
C LYS A 33 35.43 -23.44 -0.51
N ALA A 34 35.65 -22.68 0.56
CA ALA A 34 36.51 -23.10 1.65
C ALA A 34 36.00 -24.40 2.29
N TYR A 35 34.70 -24.48 2.58
CA TYR A 35 34.07 -25.68 3.10
C TYR A 35 34.18 -26.88 2.15
N HIS A 36 34.00 -26.64 0.84
CA HIS A 36 34.25 -27.68 -0.17
C HIS A 36 35.69 -28.19 -0.13
N THR A 37 36.69 -27.30 -0.02
CA THR A 37 38.10 -27.72 0.06
C THR A 37 38.43 -28.50 1.33
N GLU A 38 37.84 -28.15 2.47
CA GLU A 38 37.98 -28.89 3.74
C GLU A 38 37.45 -30.32 3.61
N LEU A 39 36.28 -30.49 2.99
CA LEU A 39 35.68 -31.80 2.77
C LEU A 39 36.49 -32.65 1.79
N VAL A 40 37.09 -32.03 0.76
CA VAL A 40 38.01 -32.72 -0.15
C VAL A 40 39.28 -33.17 0.58
N ALA A 41 39.82 -32.36 1.50
CA ALA A 41 40.97 -32.74 2.33
C ALA A 41 40.66 -33.95 3.23
N GLN A 42 39.41 -34.09 3.67
CA GLN A 42 38.91 -35.27 4.40
C GLN A 42 38.66 -36.50 3.50
N LYS A 43 39.08 -36.46 2.22
CA LYS A 43 38.89 -37.50 1.20
C LYS A 43 37.42 -37.78 0.86
N LEU A 44 36.51 -36.85 1.18
CA LEU A 44 35.12 -36.92 0.77
C LEU A 44 34.96 -36.33 -0.64
N LYS A 45 33.85 -36.69 -1.31
CA LYS A 45 33.50 -36.19 -2.64
C LYS A 45 32.30 -35.24 -2.54
N PRO A 46 32.48 -34.00 -2.05
CA PRO A 46 31.42 -33.01 -2.01
C PRO A 46 31.02 -32.55 -3.42
N ARG A 47 29.75 -32.17 -3.56
CA ARG A 47 29.19 -31.47 -4.72
C ARG A 47 28.86 -30.05 -4.28
N LEU A 48 29.43 -29.07 -4.97
CA LEU A 48 29.04 -27.67 -4.83
C LEU A 48 28.01 -27.36 -5.92
N GLY A 49 26.82 -26.94 -5.52
CA GLY A 49 25.75 -26.52 -6.40
C GLY A 49 25.15 -25.19 -5.99
N GLN A 50 24.33 -24.62 -6.87
CA GLN A 50 23.55 -23.43 -6.62
C GLN A 50 22.08 -23.76 -6.90
N TYR A 51 21.16 -23.29 -6.06
CA TYR A 51 19.73 -23.47 -6.30
C TYR A 51 19.22 -22.56 -7.43
N GLU A 52 17.95 -22.67 -7.82
CA GLU A 52 17.33 -21.80 -8.84
C GLU A 52 16.11 -21.04 -8.30
N ASP A 53 16.00 -20.93 -6.97
CA ASP A 53 14.81 -20.40 -6.30
C ASP A 53 14.64 -18.87 -6.40
N THR A 54 15.72 -18.13 -6.67
CA THR A 54 15.71 -16.66 -6.58
C THR A 54 16.56 -16.06 -7.68
N ILE A 55 15.88 -15.54 -8.71
CA ILE A 55 16.52 -14.98 -9.89
C ILE A 55 16.16 -13.51 -9.99
N GLU A 56 17.18 -12.66 -10.00
CA GLU A 56 17.02 -11.22 -10.18
C GLU A 56 17.09 -10.87 -11.66
N ILE A 57 16.10 -10.11 -12.11
CA ILE A 57 16.00 -9.56 -13.45
C ILE A 57 16.16 -8.06 -13.33
N ARG A 58 17.10 -7.50 -14.06
CA ARG A 58 17.32 -6.07 -14.11
C ARG A 58 17.29 -5.58 -15.55
N ILE A 59 16.32 -4.73 -15.85
CA ILE A 59 16.10 -4.21 -17.20
C ILE A 59 16.48 -2.74 -17.22
N ARG A 60 17.55 -2.42 -17.96
CA ARG A 60 18.00 -1.03 -18.19
C ARG A 60 17.82 -0.69 -19.66
N GLN A 61 16.97 0.29 -19.95
CA GLN A 61 16.73 0.78 -21.31
C GLN A 61 16.69 2.31 -21.30
N LYS A 62 17.26 2.93 -22.34
CA LYS A 62 17.27 4.39 -22.47
C LYS A 62 15.83 4.89 -22.61
N GLY A 63 15.48 5.93 -21.84
CA GLY A 63 14.14 6.54 -21.85
C GLY A 63 13.11 5.89 -20.93
N TRP A 64 13.46 4.81 -20.21
CA TRP A 64 12.57 4.12 -19.28
C TRP A 64 13.21 3.98 -17.90
N PRO A 65 12.42 3.96 -16.81
CA PRO A 65 12.94 3.69 -15.48
C PRO A 65 13.58 2.30 -15.41
N THR A 66 14.58 2.15 -14.54
CA THR A 66 15.20 0.84 -14.29
C THR A 66 14.21 -0.03 -13.53
N VAL A 67 13.90 -1.19 -14.09
CA VAL A 67 13.01 -2.17 -13.49
C VAL A 67 13.85 -3.30 -12.90
N ASN A 68 13.59 -3.61 -11.62
CA ASN A 68 14.15 -4.77 -10.94
C ASN A 68 13.00 -5.70 -10.57
N TYR A 69 13.11 -6.97 -10.94
CA TYR A 69 12.12 -8.00 -10.66
C TYR A 69 12.81 -9.25 -10.10
N THR A 70 12.08 -10.02 -9.30
CA THR A 70 12.56 -11.30 -8.77
C THR A 70 11.62 -12.41 -9.24
N ALA A 71 12.16 -13.42 -9.91
CA ALA A 71 11.42 -14.59 -10.39
C ALA A 71 11.85 -15.85 -9.63
N GLY A 72 10.95 -16.84 -9.58
CA GLY A 72 11.19 -18.13 -8.93
C GLY A 72 11.82 -19.18 -9.83
N SER A 73 11.96 -18.92 -11.13
CA SER A 73 12.61 -19.81 -12.09
C SER A 73 13.19 -19.05 -13.29
N ILE A 74 14.12 -19.69 -14.01
CA ILE A 74 14.77 -19.09 -15.19
C ILE A 74 13.73 -18.89 -16.31
N ALA A 75 12.88 -19.90 -16.55
CA ALA A 75 11.85 -19.83 -17.57
C ALA A 75 10.82 -18.72 -17.28
N GLU A 76 10.46 -18.51 -16.01
CA GLU A 76 9.60 -17.40 -15.61
C GLU A 76 10.30 -16.04 -15.81
N ALA A 77 11.60 -15.96 -15.52
CA ALA A 77 12.37 -14.75 -15.72
C ALA A 77 12.40 -14.35 -17.20
N GLU A 78 12.67 -15.29 -18.10
CA GLU A 78 12.69 -15.06 -19.55
C GLU A 78 11.31 -14.60 -20.07
N LYS A 79 10.24 -15.29 -19.66
CA LYS A 79 8.87 -14.89 -20.00
C LYS A 79 8.53 -13.48 -19.53
N THR A 80 9.00 -13.10 -18.33
CA THR A 80 8.78 -11.77 -17.78
C THR A 80 9.50 -10.70 -18.58
N VAL A 81 10.76 -10.96 -18.99
CA VAL A 81 11.50 -10.04 -19.87
C VAL A 81 10.79 -9.88 -21.20
N GLN A 82 10.41 -10.98 -21.85
CA GLN A 82 9.71 -10.95 -23.13
C GLN A 82 8.39 -10.18 -23.04
N LYS A 83 7.60 -10.43 -21.99
CA LYS A 83 6.34 -9.71 -21.75
C LYS A 83 6.57 -8.19 -21.61
N ILE A 84 7.59 -7.78 -20.86
CA ILE A 84 7.92 -6.36 -20.68
C ILE A 84 8.34 -5.72 -22.02
N GLU A 85 9.10 -6.45 -22.85
CA GLU A 85 9.49 -5.98 -24.18
C GLU A 85 8.29 -5.85 -25.13
N GLU A 86 7.37 -6.81 -25.11
CA GLU A 86 6.12 -6.76 -25.88
C GLU A 86 5.22 -5.59 -25.44
N GLU A 87 5.03 -5.38 -24.14
CA GLU A 87 4.23 -4.27 -23.61
C GLU A 87 4.81 -2.90 -23.98
N ARG A 88 6.15 -2.78 -23.97
CA ARG A 88 6.85 -1.56 -24.38
C ARG A 88 6.74 -1.30 -25.87
N SER A 89 6.88 -2.34 -26.70
CA SER A 89 6.75 -2.19 -28.16
C SER A 89 5.34 -1.74 -28.56
N ARG A 90 4.31 -2.16 -27.81
CA ARG A 90 2.91 -1.74 -28.02
C ARG A 90 2.56 -0.39 -27.38
N GLY A 91 3.47 0.23 -26.62
CA GLY A 91 3.21 1.48 -25.90
C GLY A 91 2.22 1.37 -24.74
N LEU A 92 1.91 0.15 -24.28
CA LEU A 92 0.94 -0.12 -23.22
C LEU A 92 1.59 -0.32 -21.84
N PHE A 93 2.89 -0.09 -21.73
CA PHE A 93 3.67 -0.38 -20.53
C PHE A 93 3.29 0.54 -19.37
N ARG A 94 2.69 -0.04 -18.32
CA ARG A 94 2.42 0.65 -17.05
C ARG A 94 3.42 0.18 -16.01
N ASP A 95 4.09 1.13 -15.37
CA ASP A 95 5.13 0.84 -14.39
C ASP A 95 4.53 0.36 -13.06
N TYR A 96 4.49 -0.95 -12.87
CA TYR A 96 4.07 -1.60 -11.62
C TYR A 96 5.24 -1.95 -10.71
N THR A 97 6.47 -1.51 -11.00
CA THR A 97 7.67 -1.89 -10.23
C THR A 97 7.53 -1.52 -8.75
N LYS A 98 6.86 -0.38 -8.47
CA LYS A 98 6.55 0.05 -7.09
C LYS A 98 5.56 -0.87 -6.39
N ALA A 99 4.58 -1.41 -7.11
CA ALA A 99 3.58 -2.33 -6.56
C ALA A 99 4.18 -3.69 -6.20
N HIS A 100 5.27 -4.11 -6.87
CA HIS A 100 5.97 -5.35 -6.53
C HIS A 100 6.91 -5.24 -5.32
N GLN A 101 7.24 -4.01 -4.89
CA GLN A 101 8.14 -3.77 -3.76
C GLN A 101 7.41 -3.51 -2.44
N VAL A 102 6.09 -3.30 -2.47
CA VAL A 102 5.30 -3.07 -1.26
C VAL A 102 4.98 -4.39 -0.58
N THR A 103 5.30 -4.50 0.72
CA THR A 103 4.86 -5.63 1.53
C THR A 103 3.47 -5.37 2.10
N PHE A 104 2.76 -6.42 2.51
CA PHE A 104 1.46 -6.28 3.17
C PHE A 104 1.52 -5.37 4.41
N VAL A 105 2.64 -5.42 5.14
CA VAL A 105 2.89 -4.55 6.31
C VAL A 105 2.96 -3.07 5.90
N ASP A 106 3.57 -2.76 4.75
CA ASP A 106 3.66 -1.39 4.23
C ASP A 106 2.30 -0.83 3.81
N LEU A 107 1.34 -1.70 3.51
CA LEU A 107 -0.05 -1.31 3.20
C LEU A 107 -0.86 -1.05 4.49
N ILE A 108 -0.57 -1.77 5.58
CA ILE A 108 -1.28 -1.63 6.87
C ILE A 108 -0.80 -0.42 7.67
N ARG A 109 0.51 -0.13 7.71
CA ARG A 109 1.04 1.00 8.51
C ARG A 109 0.36 2.35 8.25
N PRO A 110 0.07 2.74 6.99
CA PRO A 110 -0.69 3.96 6.69
C PRO A 110 -2.16 3.87 7.09
N PHE A 111 -2.73 2.67 7.16
CA PHE A 111 -4.12 2.44 7.54
C PHE A 111 -4.32 2.70 9.05
N ASP A 112 -3.45 2.14 9.90
CA ASP A 112 -3.56 2.26 11.37
C ASP A 112 -3.36 3.71 11.85
N THR A 113 -2.42 4.45 11.23
CA THR A 113 -2.12 5.83 11.60
C THR A 113 -3.26 6.80 11.25
N LYS A 114 -3.90 6.63 10.09
CA LYS A 114 -5.06 7.44 9.70
C LYS A 114 -6.32 7.14 10.52
N PHE A 115 -6.48 5.89 10.98
CA PHE A 115 -7.63 5.51 11.82
C PHE A 115 -7.55 6.14 13.22
N SER A 116 -6.35 6.26 13.79
CA SER A 116 -6.15 6.86 15.13
C SER A 116 -6.40 8.38 15.19
N THR A 117 -6.39 9.08 14.06
CA THR A 117 -6.66 10.53 13.97
C THR A 117 -8.16 10.82 13.87
N VAL A 118 -9.01 9.82 13.61
CA VAL A 118 -10.45 9.91 13.82
C VAL A 118 -10.74 9.70 15.31
N ARG A 119 -10.04 10.47 16.15
CA ARG A 119 -10.41 10.63 17.56
C ARG A 119 -11.64 11.53 17.54
N MET A 120 -12.77 10.93 17.86
CA MET A 120 -14.06 11.58 18.08
C MET A 120 -13.86 12.86 18.91
N GLU A 121 -13.70 14.00 18.24
CA GLU A 121 -14.06 15.28 18.83
C GLU A 121 -15.58 15.26 18.92
N THR A 122 -16.08 14.69 20.03
CA THR A 122 -17.43 14.97 20.46
C THR A 122 -17.55 16.49 20.49
N PRO A 123 -18.47 17.11 19.73
CA PRO A 123 -18.66 18.54 19.83
C PRO A 123 -19.03 18.83 21.29
N ARG A 124 -18.16 19.56 21.99
CA ARG A 124 -18.50 20.27 23.22
C ARG A 124 -19.55 21.31 22.83
N ILE A 125 -20.80 20.85 22.71
CA ILE A 125 -21.96 21.72 22.64
C ILE A 125 -22.05 22.35 24.03
N TRP A 126 -21.48 23.54 24.12
CA TRP A 126 -21.79 24.64 25.01
C TRP A 126 -22.84 24.30 26.09
N ALA A 127 -22.36 23.84 27.25
CA ALA A 127 -23.07 24.05 28.50
C ALA A 127 -22.85 25.52 28.93
N THR A 128 -23.39 26.45 28.15
CA THR A 128 -23.56 27.84 28.57
C THR A 128 -25.03 28.16 28.41
N SER A 129 -25.73 28.07 29.53
CA SER A 129 -26.79 28.99 29.95
C SER A 129 -27.56 29.68 28.84
N CYS A 130 -28.72 29.14 28.49
CA CYS A 130 -29.85 29.95 28.06
C CYS A 130 -31.10 29.39 28.73
N LEU A 131 -31.50 30.00 29.84
CA LEU A 131 -32.92 30.23 30.11
C LEU A 131 -33.49 30.85 28.84
N PHE A 132 -34.22 30.11 28.00
CA PHE A 132 -35.28 30.71 27.19
C PHE A 132 -36.27 29.65 26.73
N SER A 133 -37.50 29.91 27.14
CA SER A 133 -38.80 29.34 26.79
C SER A 133 -38.87 28.48 25.51
N GLY A 134 -39.39 27.26 25.69
CA GLY A 134 -40.36 26.61 24.82
C GLY A 134 -40.20 26.71 23.30
N MET A 135 -39.48 25.77 22.69
CA MET A 135 -39.78 25.32 21.33
C MET A 135 -39.39 23.84 21.17
N LYS A 136 -40.38 23.01 20.84
CA LYS A 136 -40.20 21.61 20.43
C LYS A 136 -39.47 21.60 19.08
N ALA A 137 -38.24 21.11 19.04
CA ALA A 137 -37.57 20.75 17.79
C ALA A 137 -37.33 19.25 17.77
N ALA A 138 -37.99 18.59 16.82
CA ALA A 138 -37.93 17.16 16.57
C ALA A 138 -36.49 16.73 16.27
N VAL A 139 -36.01 15.76 17.03
CA VAL A 139 -34.73 15.09 16.82
C VAL A 139 -34.97 13.97 15.79
N LEU A 140 -34.67 14.26 14.52
CA LEU A 140 -34.60 13.23 13.48
C LEU A 140 -33.14 12.75 13.39
N ILE A 141 -32.79 11.71 14.14
CA ILE A 141 -31.53 11.00 13.98
C ILE A 141 -31.69 10.06 12.78
N LEU A 142 -31.03 10.39 11.67
CA LEU A 142 -30.78 9.42 10.60
C LEU A 142 -29.32 8.97 10.70
N GLN A 143 -29.15 7.74 11.17
CA GLN A 143 -27.98 6.90 10.91
C GLN A 143 -27.82 6.72 9.38
N PHE A 144 -26.61 6.90 8.84
CA PHE A 144 -25.83 5.91 8.09
C PHE A 144 -24.62 6.59 7.39
N PRO A 145 -23.50 5.86 7.19
CA PRO A 145 -22.22 6.38 6.71
C PRO A 145 -22.07 6.21 5.19
N SER A 146 -21.39 7.11 4.49
CA SER A 146 -20.65 6.82 3.23
C SER A 146 -20.18 8.10 2.51
N SER A 147 -18.88 8.12 2.21
CA SER A 147 -18.19 8.80 1.10
C SER A 147 -18.04 10.33 1.14
N ASP A 148 -16.79 10.76 1.30
CA ASP A 148 -16.35 12.13 1.63
C ASP A 148 -16.51 13.19 0.54
N ASP A 149 -16.74 12.85 -0.73
CA ASP A 149 -16.80 13.87 -1.80
C ASP A 149 -18.16 14.61 -1.88
N GLY A 150 -19.20 14.09 -1.21
CA GLY A 150 -20.54 14.69 -1.18
C GLY A 150 -20.74 15.78 -0.12
N GLN A 151 -19.88 15.85 0.90
CA GLN A 151 -20.08 16.65 2.10
C GLN A 151 -19.94 18.16 1.85
N VAL A 152 -18.94 18.61 1.09
CA VAL A 152 -18.70 20.06 0.89
C VAL A 152 -19.82 20.71 0.07
N LYS A 153 -20.42 19.97 -0.87
CA LYS A 153 -21.53 20.48 -1.69
C LYS A 153 -22.86 20.44 -0.94
N ARG A 154 -23.12 19.42 -0.13
CA ARG A 154 -24.38 19.31 0.64
C ARG A 154 -24.39 20.20 1.89
N ALA A 155 -23.26 20.39 2.58
CA ALA A 155 -23.16 21.32 3.70
C ALA A 155 -23.40 22.78 3.25
N ARG A 156 -22.88 23.17 2.07
CA ARG A 156 -23.21 24.48 1.46
C ARG A 156 -24.70 24.60 1.10
N PHE A 157 -25.33 23.52 0.64
CA PHE A 157 -26.75 23.54 0.29
C PHE A 157 -27.66 23.68 1.52
N ILE A 158 -27.38 22.94 2.60
CA ILE A 158 -28.14 23.02 3.86
C ILE A 158 -27.95 24.38 4.53
N SER A 159 -26.72 24.92 4.54
CA SER A 159 -26.45 26.28 5.02
C SER A 159 -27.20 27.35 4.20
N GLN A 160 -27.25 27.22 2.87
CA GLN A 160 -28.00 28.16 2.03
C GLN A 160 -29.52 28.07 2.25
N VAL A 161 -30.07 26.86 2.39
CA VAL A 161 -31.50 26.66 2.65
C VAL A 161 -31.90 27.21 4.03
N LEU A 162 -31.10 26.96 5.07
CA LEU A 162 -31.35 27.48 6.42
C LEU A 162 -31.21 29.02 6.48
N SER A 163 -30.28 29.63 5.74
CA SER A 163 -30.19 31.09 5.68
C SER A 163 -31.41 31.73 5.00
N LYS A 164 -31.99 31.07 3.99
CA LYS A 164 -33.17 31.55 3.27
C LYS A 164 -34.46 31.42 4.08
N THR A 165 -34.59 30.39 4.91
CA THR A 165 -35.77 30.23 5.79
C THR A 165 -35.71 31.18 6.99
N MET A 166 -34.53 31.42 7.57
CA MET A 166 -34.36 32.39 8.66
C MET A 166 -34.59 33.84 8.19
N SER A 167 -34.17 34.19 6.96
CA SER A 167 -34.42 35.53 6.41
C SER A 167 -35.90 35.83 6.14
N LYS A 168 -36.73 34.83 5.83
CA LYS A 168 -38.18 35.02 5.61
C LYS A 168 -38.95 35.22 6.92
N HIS A 169 -38.58 34.50 7.98
CA HIS A 169 -39.23 34.64 9.29
C HIS A 169 -38.92 35.99 9.97
N CYS A 170 -37.74 36.58 9.73
CA CYS A 170 -37.46 37.94 10.22
C CYS A 170 -38.27 39.03 9.49
N THR A 171 -38.56 38.88 8.19
CA THR A 171 -39.38 39.85 7.45
C THR A 171 -40.87 39.76 7.78
N GLU A 172 -41.40 38.57 8.06
CA GLU A 172 -42.81 38.41 8.48
C GLU A 172 -43.03 38.85 9.94
N SER A 173 -42.05 38.65 10.83
CA SER A 173 -42.11 39.17 12.20
C SER A 173 -42.05 40.70 12.27
N ALA A 174 -41.41 41.37 11.31
CA ALA A 174 -41.37 42.83 11.24
C ALA A 174 -42.70 43.42 10.71
N ALA A 175 -43.39 42.72 9.80
CA ALA A 175 -44.69 43.16 9.27
C ALA A 175 -45.84 42.98 10.29
N ALA A 176 -45.75 42.00 11.19
CA ALA A 176 -46.74 41.81 12.26
C ALA A 176 -46.66 42.86 13.38
N ALA A 177 -45.52 43.57 13.51
CA ALA A 177 -45.32 44.60 14.54
C ALA A 177 -45.78 46.01 14.13
N SER A 178 -46.14 46.24 12.86
CA SER A 178 -46.64 47.54 12.36
C SER A 178 -48.16 47.57 12.10
N GLY A 179 -48.90 46.55 12.55
CA GLY A 179 -50.34 46.39 12.33
C GLY A 179 -51.18 46.41 13.60
N ALA A 180 -50.75 47.15 14.63
CA ALA A 180 -51.57 47.48 15.80
C ALA A 180 -51.80 49.00 15.82
N GLY A 181 -52.85 49.41 15.10
CA GLY A 181 -53.47 50.74 15.13
C GLY A 181 -54.96 50.56 15.14
#